data_AF-A0A486XJ73-F1
#
_entry.id   AF-A0A486XJ73-F1
#
_cell.length_a   1.000
_cell.length_b   1.000
_cell.length_c   1.000
_cell.angle_alpha   90.00
_cell.angle_beta   90.00
_cell.angle_gamma   90.00
#
_symmetry.space_group_name_H-M   'P 1'
#
loop_
_entity.id
_entity.type
_entity.pdbx_description
1 polymer ?
#
loop_
_entity_poly.entity_id
_entity_poly.type
_entity_poly.pdbx_seq_one_letter_code
_entity_poly.pdbx_strand_id
1 'polypeptide(L)'
;MLLPTDKGCRDMNKLKQNGVALIVALVFLVAITLLVVTSMRNSTVQERMTANMTERNMSYQLVEATLNFVQRNVDMVNPLTLCNVVVGYYCQPVPGNLDRWTDPAVVWGNGPTHPDIGQGEFVAEYMGQWVDTATPSCAVAGQSNVDEDCLRDTWRITARTTDADGAGVMLQAVFRLP
;
A
#
# COMPACT_ATOMS: atom_id res chain seq x y z
N MET A 1 80.24 -27.90 56.03
CA MET A 1 79.88 -26.64 56.70
C MET A 1 78.75 -26.01 55.89
N LEU A 2 77.66 -25.68 56.58
CA LEU A 2 76.29 -25.46 56.08
C LEU A 2 76.02 -24.00 55.64
N LEU A 3 75.26 -23.85 54.53
CA LEU A 3 74.19 -22.85 54.22
C LEU A 3 74.51 -21.32 54.31
N PRO A 4 73.65 -20.38 53.81
CA PRO A 4 72.34 -20.51 53.13
C PRO A 4 72.14 -19.68 51.84
N THR A 5 71.02 -19.98 51.20
CA THR A 5 70.27 -19.23 50.17
C THR A 5 69.82 -17.85 50.65
N ASP A 6 69.87 -16.83 49.78
CA ASP A 6 69.11 -15.58 49.98
C ASP A 6 67.97 -15.45 48.96
N LYS A 7 66.76 -15.36 49.51
CA LYS A 7 65.48 -15.10 48.83
C LYS A 7 65.08 -13.70 49.26
N GLY A 8 64.93 -12.77 48.31
CA GLY A 8 64.29 -11.47 48.56
C GLY A 8 64.16 -10.70 47.24
N CYS A 9 63.07 -10.04 46.87
CA CYS A 9 61.76 -9.84 47.47
C CYS A 9 60.77 -9.84 46.31
N ARG A 10 59.69 -10.63 46.41
CA ARG A 10 58.55 -10.51 45.52
C ARG A 10 57.53 -9.66 46.27
N ASP A 11 57.57 -8.35 46.05
CA ASP A 11 56.72 -7.42 46.79
C ASP A 11 55.25 -7.71 46.58
N MET A 12 54.63 -8.01 47.71
CA MET A 12 53.30 -8.50 47.93
C MET A 12 52.39 -7.28 48.10
N ASN A 13 51.88 -6.72 47.00
CA ASN A 13 50.92 -5.61 47.08
C ASN A 13 49.67 -5.89 46.23
N LYS A 14 48.98 -6.99 46.57
CA LYS A 14 47.69 -7.36 45.96
C LYS A 14 46.63 -7.65 47.00
N LEU A 15 46.47 -6.85 48.05
CA LEU A 15 45.35 -7.05 48.98
C LEU A 15 44.80 -5.72 49.51
N LYS A 16 43.79 -5.18 48.80
CA LYS A 16 42.51 -4.63 49.34
C LYS A 16 41.76 -3.82 48.27
N GLN A 17 41.24 -4.49 47.23
CA GLN A 17 40.22 -3.92 46.33
C GLN A 17 39.16 -4.98 45.98
N ASN A 18 38.49 -5.55 46.99
CA ASN A 18 37.55 -6.67 46.77
C ASN A 18 36.05 -6.28 46.92
N GLY A 19 35.69 -5.00 46.78
CA GLY A 19 34.28 -4.56 46.82
C GLY A 19 33.87 -3.65 45.66
N VAL A 20 34.73 -2.70 45.29
CA VAL A 20 34.41 -1.67 44.28
C VAL A 20 34.33 -2.26 42.87
N ALA A 21 35.13 -3.27 42.55
CA ALA A 21 35.15 -3.90 41.23
C ALA A 21 33.79 -4.50 40.82
N LEU A 22 33.04 -5.07 41.78
CA LEU A 22 31.71 -5.62 41.54
C LEU A 22 30.69 -4.52 41.20
N ILE A 23 30.71 -3.42 41.96
CA ILE A 23 29.78 -2.29 41.75
C ILE A 23 30.05 -1.65 40.39
N VAL A 24 31.32 -1.42 40.06
CA VAL A 24 31.72 -0.85 38.76
C VAL A 24 31.30 -1.79 37.61
N ALA A 25 31.52 -3.10 37.75
CA ALA A 25 31.07 -4.08 36.77
C ALA A 25 29.54 -4.09 36.59
N LEU A 26 28.77 -3.98 37.67
CA LEU A 26 27.31 -3.91 37.62
C LEU A 26 26.83 -2.64 36.89
N VAL A 27 27.42 -1.48 37.20
CA VAL A 27 27.07 -0.21 36.55
C VAL A 27 27.38 -0.27 35.05
N PHE A 28 28.54 -0.78 34.66
CA PHE A 28 28.86 -0.98 33.24
C PHE A 28 27.91 -1.96 32.56
N LEU A 29 27.58 -3.08 33.21
CA LEU A 29 26.65 -4.07 32.67
C LEU A 29 25.25 -3.45 32.45
N VAL A 30 24.73 -2.71 33.41
CA VAL A 30 23.44 -2.01 33.29
C VAL A 30 23.49 -0.95 32.19
N ALA A 31 24.56 -0.15 32.12
CA ALA A 31 24.73 0.87 31.09
C ALA A 31 24.71 0.25 29.68
N ILE A 32 25.45 -0.84 29.46
CA ILE A 32 25.47 -1.56 28.17
C ILE A 32 24.08 -2.16 27.86
N THR A 33 23.40 -2.73 28.85
CA THR A 33 22.07 -3.34 28.69
C THR A 33 21.04 -2.30 28.20
N LEU A 34 21.06 -1.09 28.77
CA LEU A 34 20.15 -0.01 28.38
C LEU A 34 20.40 0.45 26.93
N LEU A 35 21.66 0.53 26.51
CA LEU A 35 22.02 0.85 25.12
C LEU A 35 21.51 -0.23 24.15
N VAL A 36 21.69 -1.51 24.49
CA VAL A 36 21.24 -2.64 23.67
C VAL A 36 19.70 -2.67 23.56
N VAL A 37 18.97 -2.55 24.68
CA VAL A 37 17.50 -2.59 24.69
C VAL A 37 16.91 -1.42 23.90
N THR A 38 17.49 -0.23 24.01
CA THR A 38 17.03 0.95 23.26
C THR A 38 17.19 0.75 21.75
N SER A 39 18.31 0.18 21.32
CA SER A 39 18.54 -0.18 19.91
C SER A 39 17.51 -1.19 19.39
N MET A 40 17.21 -2.24 20.16
CA MET A 40 16.21 -3.26 19.80
C MET A 40 14.81 -2.67 19.66
N ARG A 41 14.40 -1.77 20.56
CA ARG A 41 13.08 -1.11 20.50
C ARG A 41 12.89 -0.29 19.22
N ASN A 42 13.93 0.39 18.75
CA ASN A 42 13.88 1.16 17.51
C ASN A 42 13.72 0.25 16.28
N SER A 43 14.38 -0.91 16.27
CA SER A 43 14.26 -1.89 15.18
C SER A 43 12.82 -2.41 15.03
N THR A 44 12.13 -2.71 16.13
CA THR A 44 10.76 -3.23 16.09
C THR A 44 9.76 -2.20 15.55
N VAL A 45 9.94 -0.91 15.85
CA VAL A 45 9.08 0.16 15.32
C VAL A 45 9.30 0.34 13.80
N GLN A 46 10.55 0.29 13.35
CA GLN A 46 10.90 0.38 11.93
C GLN A 46 10.37 -0.81 11.14
N GLU A 47 10.41 -2.01 11.71
CA GLU A 47 9.87 -3.23 11.10
C GLU A 47 8.36 -3.11 10.86
N ARG A 48 7.59 -2.64 11.85
CA ARG A 48 6.13 -2.43 11.70
C ARG A 48 5.78 -1.34 10.71
N MET A 49 6.55 -0.25 10.66
CA MET A 49 6.36 0.82 9.67
C MET A 49 6.62 0.29 8.25
N THR A 50 7.67 -0.53 8.08
CA THR A 50 8.00 -1.16 6.80
C THR A 50 6.95 -2.17 6.37
N ALA A 51 6.44 -2.98 7.31
CA ALA A 51 5.37 -3.94 7.05
C ALA A 51 4.10 -3.23 6.56
N ASN A 52 3.63 -2.22 7.28
CA ASN A 52 2.45 -1.44 6.90
C ASN A 52 2.61 -0.77 5.52
N MET A 53 3.79 -0.17 5.26
CA MET A 53 4.05 0.46 3.96
C MET A 53 4.08 -0.58 2.82
N THR A 54 4.62 -1.78 3.07
CA THR A 54 4.65 -2.87 2.08
C THR A 54 3.24 -3.37 1.78
N GLU A 55 2.43 -3.60 2.80
CA GLU A 55 1.04 -4.04 2.67
C GLU A 55 0.19 -3.04 1.89
N ARG A 56 0.35 -1.75 2.18
CA ARG A 56 -0.32 -0.68 1.44
C ARG A 56 0.14 -0.63 -0.03
N ASN A 57 1.43 -0.83 -0.31
CA ASN A 57 1.93 -0.87 -1.68
C ASN A 57 1.40 -2.09 -2.46
N MET A 58 1.31 -3.26 -1.82
CA MET A 58 0.70 -4.45 -2.43
C MET A 58 -0.79 -4.22 -2.71
N SER A 59 -1.50 -3.55 -1.81
CA SER A 59 -2.90 -3.15 -2.02
C SER A 59 -3.05 -2.19 -3.20
N TYR A 60 -2.14 -1.22 -3.38
CA TYR A 60 -2.13 -0.37 -4.58
C TYR A 60 -1.91 -1.19 -5.86
N GLN A 61 -0.94 -2.12 -5.87
CA GLN A 61 -0.69 -2.97 -7.02
C GLN A 61 -1.91 -3.84 -7.38
N LEU A 62 -2.63 -4.36 -6.37
CA LEU A 62 -3.86 -5.12 -6.59
C LEU A 62 -4.98 -4.25 -7.19
N VAL A 63 -5.16 -3.03 -6.68
CA VAL A 63 -6.15 -2.10 -7.22
C VAL A 63 -5.80 -1.66 -8.65
N GLU A 64 -4.52 -1.39 -8.94
CA GLU A 64 -4.05 -1.10 -10.31
C GLU A 64 -4.25 -2.30 -11.25
N ALA A 65 -3.98 -3.52 -10.79
CA ALA A 65 -4.26 -4.73 -11.56
C ALA A 65 -5.76 -4.89 -11.84
N THR A 66 -6.61 -4.52 -10.88
CA THR A 66 -8.07 -4.54 -11.03
C THR A 66 -8.54 -3.50 -12.05
N LEU A 67 -8.02 -2.27 -11.99
CA LEU A 67 -8.31 -1.23 -12.98
C LEU A 67 -7.91 -1.68 -14.39
N ASN A 68 -6.71 -2.23 -14.55
CA ASN A 68 -6.24 -2.77 -15.83
C ASN A 68 -7.08 -3.95 -16.33
N PHE A 69 -7.55 -4.81 -15.42
CA PHE A 69 -8.46 -5.91 -15.76
C PHE A 69 -9.78 -5.39 -16.34
N VAL A 70 -10.41 -4.43 -15.66
CA VAL A 70 -11.67 -3.82 -16.13
C VAL A 70 -11.47 -3.07 -17.43
N GLN A 71 -10.38 -2.31 -17.56
CA GLN A 71 -10.04 -1.58 -18.78
C GLN A 71 -10.03 -2.51 -20.00
N ARG A 72 -9.34 -3.65 -19.92
CA ARG A 72 -9.30 -4.63 -21.01
C ARG A 72 -10.68 -5.18 -21.37
N ASN A 73 -11.56 -5.35 -20.39
CA ASN A 73 -12.91 -5.86 -20.65
C ASN A 73 -13.77 -4.82 -21.36
N VAL A 74 -13.70 -3.55 -20.98
CA VAL A 74 -14.45 -2.47 -21.65
C VAL A 74 -13.88 -2.14 -23.03
N ASP A 75 -12.59 -2.40 -23.28
CA ASP A 75 -11.96 -2.26 -24.60
C ASP A 75 -12.49 -3.26 -25.64
N MET A 76 -12.93 -4.44 -25.21
CA MET A 76 -13.29 -5.54 -26.11
C MET A 76 -14.80 -5.67 -26.38
N VAL A 77 -15.63 -4.96 -25.64
CA VAL A 77 -17.09 -5.19 -25.60
C VAL A 77 -17.85 -3.88 -25.72
N ASN A 78 -18.97 -3.89 -26.47
CA ASN A 78 -19.84 -2.72 -26.60
C ASN A 78 -20.35 -2.29 -25.21
N PRO A 79 -20.20 -1.00 -24.82
CA PRO A 79 -20.58 -0.53 -23.50
C PRO A 79 -22.04 -0.80 -23.11
N LEU A 80 -22.96 -0.72 -24.08
CA LEU A 80 -24.39 -0.94 -23.87
C LEU A 80 -24.73 -2.39 -23.56
N THR A 81 -23.86 -3.34 -23.90
CA THR A 81 -24.06 -4.77 -23.60
C THR A 81 -23.52 -5.18 -22.22
N LEU A 82 -22.61 -4.39 -21.65
CA LEU A 82 -22.07 -4.61 -20.31
C LEU A 82 -22.94 -3.97 -19.23
N CYS A 83 -23.40 -2.73 -19.49
CA CYS A 83 -24.14 -1.94 -18.50
C CYS A 83 -25.33 -2.71 -17.90
N ASN A 84 -25.39 -2.78 -16.57
CA ASN A 84 -26.50 -3.35 -15.78
C ASN A 84 -26.84 -4.81 -16.15
N VAL A 85 -26.01 -5.48 -16.95
CA VAL A 85 -26.14 -6.90 -17.32
C VAL A 85 -25.08 -7.72 -16.59
N VAL A 86 -23.85 -7.20 -16.52
CA VAL A 86 -22.74 -7.84 -15.83
C VAL A 86 -22.52 -7.16 -14.48
N VAL A 87 -22.33 -7.96 -13.43
CA VAL A 87 -22.06 -7.45 -12.08
C VAL A 87 -20.83 -6.55 -12.08
N GLY A 88 -20.92 -5.42 -11.38
CA GLY A 88 -19.88 -4.40 -11.35
C GLY A 88 -19.89 -3.42 -12.52
N TYR A 89 -20.71 -3.62 -13.55
CA TYR A 89 -20.85 -2.68 -14.68
C TYR A 89 -22.21 -1.98 -14.64
N TYR A 90 -22.18 -0.66 -14.70
CA TYR A 90 -23.34 0.18 -14.55
C TYR A 90 -23.43 1.24 -15.64
N CYS A 91 -24.66 1.60 -16.01
CA CYS A 91 -24.91 2.71 -16.94
C CYS A 91 -24.60 4.05 -16.31
N GLN A 92 -24.82 5.12 -17.09
CA GLN A 92 -24.67 6.49 -16.62
C GLN A 92 -25.32 6.71 -15.25
N PRO A 93 -24.60 7.36 -14.32
CA PRO A 93 -25.17 7.71 -13.02
C PRO A 93 -26.36 8.65 -13.21
N VAL A 94 -27.41 8.42 -12.42
CA VAL A 94 -28.62 9.24 -12.44
C VAL A 94 -28.41 10.41 -11.50
N PRO A 95 -28.61 11.67 -11.96
CA PRO A 95 -28.51 12.84 -11.09
C PRO A 95 -29.46 12.71 -9.89
N GLY A 96 -28.94 12.91 -8.68
CA GLY A 96 -29.70 12.84 -7.43
C GLY A 96 -29.65 11.49 -6.70
N ASN A 97 -29.13 10.44 -7.32
CA ASN A 97 -28.78 9.21 -6.61
C ASN A 97 -27.43 9.36 -5.90
N LEU A 98 -27.19 8.51 -4.89
CA LEU A 98 -25.88 8.39 -4.27
C LEU A 98 -24.85 7.93 -5.28
N ASP A 99 -23.61 8.37 -5.08
CA ASP A 99 -22.48 7.89 -5.85
C ASP A 99 -22.32 6.38 -5.63
N ARG A 100 -22.24 5.61 -6.70
CA ARG A 100 -22.30 4.14 -6.63
C ARG A 100 -21.17 3.52 -5.81
N TRP A 101 -20.01 4.15 -5.74
CA TRP A 101 -18.91 3.66 -4.89
C TRP A 101 -19.16 3.89 -3.39
N THR A 102 -20.17 4.68 -3.03
CA THR A 102 -20.60 4.94 -1.63
C THR A 102 -21.96 4.31 -1.29
N ASP A 103 -22.74 3.93 -2.30
CA ASP A 103 -24.06 3.35 -2.12
C ASP A 103 -23.96 1.90 -1.63
N PRO A 104 -24.48 1.56 -0.44
CA PRO A 104 -24.43 0.19 0.09
C PRO A 104 -25.28 -0.80 -0.72
N ALA A 105 -26.20 -0.33 -1.57
CA ALA A 105 -27.00 -1.18 -2.44
C ALA A 105 -26.24 -1.62 -3.71
N VAL A 106 -25.09 -1.00 -4.00
CA VAL A 106 -24.28 -1.33 -5.18
C VAL A 106 -23.50 -2.61 -4.96
N VAL A 107 -23.62 -3.52 -5.93
CA VAL A 107 -22.90 -4.79 -5.96
C VAL A 107 -21.60 -4.60 -6.73
N TRP A 108 -20.48 -4.73 -6.04
CA TRP A 108 -19.16 -4.64 -6.65
C TRP A 108 -18.88 -5.87 -7.51
N GLY A 109 -18.21 -5.65 -8.64
CA GLY A 109 -17.69 -6.71 -9.49
C GLY A 109 -16.39 -7.28 -8.92
N ASN A 110 -16.14 -8.56 -9.19
CA ASN A 110 -14.96 -9.26 -8.72
C ASN A 110 -13.79 -9.09 -9.69
N GLY A 111 -12.68 -8.55 -9.20
CA GLY A 111 -11.41 -8.45 -9.89
C GLY A 111 -10.42 -9.57 -9.52
N PRO A 112 -9.15 -9.40 -9.91
CA PRO A 112 -8.07 -10.33 -9.56
C PRO A 112 -7.91 -10.52 -8.04
N THR A 113 -7.37 -11.67 -7.66
CA THR A 113 -7.07 -12.02 -6.26
C THR A 113 -5.56 -12.04 -6.02
N HIS A 114 -5.12 -11.52 -4.88
CA HIS A 114 -3.76 -11.62 -4.37
C HIS A 114 -3.74 -12.49 -3.10
N PRO A 115 -2.81 -13.46 -2.96
CA PRO A 115 -2.79 -14.38 -1.82
C PRO A 115 -2.76 -13.70 -0.45
N ASP A 116 -2.00 -12.61 -0.32
CA ASP A 116 -1.75 -11.95 0.97
C ASP A 116 -2.68 -10.76 1.26
N ILE A 117 -3.42 -10.24 0.26
CA ILE A 117 -4.22 -9.01 0.37
C ILE A 117 -5.72 -9.29 0.15
N GLY A 118 -6.07 -10.42 -0.47
CA GLY A 118 -7.46 -10.78 -0.78
C GLY A 118 -7.86 -10.44 -2.21
N GLN A 119 -9.03 -9.84 -2.40
CA GLN A 119 -9.61 -9.61 -3.72
C GLN A 119 -9.71 -8.12 -4.04
N GLY A 120 -9.39 -7.77 -5.29
CA GLY A 120 -9.76 -6.49 -5.85
C GLY A 120 -11.23 -6.51 -6.28
N GLU A 121 -11.97 -5.48 -5.92
CA GLU A 121 -13.35 -5.26 -6.33
C GLU A 121 -13.44 -4.01 -7.20
N PHE A 122 -14.44 -3.94 -8.09
CA PHE A 122 -14.64 -2.77 -8.94
C PHE A 122 -16.09 -2.38 -9.16
N VAL A 123 -16.29 -1.12 -9.50
CA VAL A 123 -17.52 -0.54 -10.03
C VAL A 123 -17.12 0.26 -11.27
N ALA A 124 -17.60 -0.16 -12.44
CA ALA A 124 -17.36 0.48 -13.73
C ALA A 124 -18.65 1.16 -14.19
N GLU A 125 -18.61 2.47 -14.36
CA GLU A 125 -19.76 3.28 -14.76
C GLU A 125 -19.53 3.86 -16.15
N TYR A 126 -20.46 3.60 -17.07
CA TYR A 126 -20.43 4.19 -18.40
C TYR A 126 -20.87 5.65 -18.32
N MET A 127 -19.97 6.59 -18.60
CA MET A 127 -20.20 8.02 -18.48
C MET A 127 -20.72 8.66 -19.77
N GLY A 128 -21.06 7.84 -20.78
CA GLY A 128 -21.43 8.31 -22.11
C GLY A 128 -20.22 8.59 -22.98
N GLN A 129 -20.48 9.20 -24.13
CA GLN A 129 -19.44 9.60 -25.06
C GLN A 129 -18.95 11.03 -24.76
N TRP A 130 -17.64 11.21 -24.76
CA TRP A 130 -16.99 12.49 -24.50
C TRP A 130 -15.99 12.81 -25.60
N VAL A 131 -15.71 14.10 -25.76
CA VAL A 131 -14.73 14.59 -26.74
C VAL A 131 -13.36 14.00 -26.43
N ASP A 132 -12.73 13.41 -27.44
CA ASP A 132 -11.35 12.99 -27.36
C ASP A 132 -10.40 14.18 -27.50
N THR A 133 -9.88 14.65 -26.36
CA THR A 133 -8.89 15.73 -26.32
C THR A 133 -7.47 15.24 -26.63
N ALA A 134 -7.23 13.93 -26.76
CA ALA A 134 -5.91 13.41 -27.13
C ALA A 134 -5.64 13.59 -28.63
N THR A 135 -6.68 13.54 -29.46
CA THR A 135 -6.56 13.80 -30.89
C THR A 135 -6.55 15.32 -31.16
N PRO A 136 -5.49 15.91 -31.76
CA PRO A 136 -5.38 17.36 -31.97
C PRO A 136 -6.50 17.96 -32.82
N SER A 137 -7.07 17.20 -33.77
CA SER A 137 -8.22 17.63 -34.58
C SER A 137 -9.52 17.73 -33.78
N CYS A 138 -9.60 17.03 -32.63
CA CYS A 138 -10.77 16.98 -31.75
C CYS A 138 -10.58 17.86 -30.50
N ALA A 139 -9.37 18.33 -30.22
CA ALA A 139 -9.02 19.20 -29.09
C ALA A 139 -9.44 20.66 -29.34
N VAL A 140 -10.73 20.90 -29.65
CA VAL A 140 -11.25 22.24 -29.91
C VAL A 140 -12.01 22.75 -28.69
N ALA A 141 -11.47 23.76 -28.01
CA ALA A 141 -12.10 24.34 -26.83
C ALA A 141 -13.36 25.14 -27.23
N GLY A 142 -14.52 24.79 -26.66
CA GLY A 142 -15.71 25.65 -26.62
C GLY A 142 -16.60 25.65 -27.87
N GLN A 143 -16.55 24.64 -28.73
CA GLN A 143 -17.47 24.53 -29.86
C GLN A 143 -18.78 23.82 -29.49
N SER A 144 -19.89 24.38 -29.95
CA SER A 144 -21.25 23.86 -29.72
C SER A 144 -21.57 22.60 -30.53
N ASN A 145 -20.79 22.32 -31.58
CA ASN A 145 -20.96 21.18 -32.47
C ASN A 145 -19.65 20.41 -32.52
N VAL A 146 -19.55 19.34 -31.73
CA VAL A 146 -18.44 18.40 -31.80
C VAL A 146 -18.79 17.36 -32.86
N ASP A 147 -17.83 17.06 -33.73
CA ASP A 147 -17.99 15.98 -34.71
C ASP A 147 -18.22 14.64 -33.99
N GLU A 148 -19.10 13.80 -34.54
CA GLU A 148 -19.40 12.47 -33.97
C GLU A 148 -18.14 11.60 -33.97
N ASP A 149 -17.25 11.78 -34.94
CA ASP A 149 -15.94 11.12 -35.02
C ASP A 149 -14.98 11.50 -33.88
N CYS A 150 -15.26 12.59 -33.16
CA CYS A 150 -14.48 13.04 -32.00
C CYS A 150 -15.05 12.56 -30.67
N LEU A 151 -16.18 11.86 -30.68
CA LEU A 151 -16.80 11.31 -29.49
C LEU A 151 -16.26 9.90 -29.21
N ARG A 152 -15.87 9.66 -27.96
CA ARG A 152 -15.36 8.38 -27.48
C ARG A 152 -16.07 7.95 -26.22
N ASP A 153 -16.43 6.67 -26.19
CA ASP A 153 -17.01 6.04 -25.03
C ASP A 153 -16.08 6.17 -23.82
N THR A 154 -16.61 6.71 -22.73
CA THR A 154 -15.84 7.00 -21.52
C THR A 154 -16.43 6.26 -20.34
N TRP A 155 -15.55 5.64 -19.56
CA TRP A 155 -15.87 4.89 -18.35
C TRP A 155 -15.22 5.55 -17.14
N ARG A 156 -15.94 5.59 -16.03
CA ARG A 156 -15.37 5.86 -14.71
C ARG A 156 -15.29 4.54 -13.96
N ILE A 157 -14.07 4.12 -13.65
CA ILE A 157 -13.82 2.85 -12.97
C ILE A 157 -13.32 3.19 -11.57
N THR A 158 -14.03 2.68 -10.57
CA THR A 158 -13.60 2.72 -9.16
C THR A 158 -13.22 1.31 -8.77
N ALA A 159 -12.02 1.11 -8.25
CA ALA A 159 -11.55 -0.18 -7.77
C ALA A 159 -11.09 -0.06 -6.32
N ARG A 160 -11.27 -1.13 -5.55
CA ARG A 160 -10.88 -1.19 -4.13
C ARG A 160 -10.36 -2.56 -3.74
N THR A 161 -9.63 -2.64 -2.62
CA THR A 161 -9.37 -3.92 -1.94
C THR A 161 -10.51 -4.27 -0.98
N THR A 162 -10.77 -5.56 -0.78
CA THR A 162 -11.81 -6.07 0.14
C THR A 162 -11.31 -6.36 1.55
N ASP A 163 -10.04 -6.08 1.83
CA ASP A 163 -9.43 -6.46 3.10
C ASP A 163 -10.10 -5.73 4.29
N ALA A 164 -10.56 -6.52 5.26
CA ALA A 164 -11.18 -6.04 6.49
C ALA A 164 -10.15 -5.77 7.60
N ASP A 165 -8.97 -6.38 7.52
CA ASP A 165 -7.94 -6.33 8.56
C ASP A 165 -6.68 -5.57 8.11
N GLY A 166 -6.51 -5.37 6.80
CA GLY A 166 -5.35 -4.72 6.20
C GLY A 166 -5.56 -3.31 5.65
N ALA A 167 -4.57 -2.83 4.90
CA ALA A 167 -4.56 -1.49 4.31
C ALA A 167 -5.57 -1.34 3.16
N GLY A 168 -6.79 -0.90 3.48
CA GLY A 168 -7.84 -0.57 2.50
C GLY A 168 -7.40 0.54 1.53
N VAL A 169 -7.40 0.23 0.23
CA VAL A 169 -7.09 1.18 -0.85
C VAL A 169 -8.25 1.24 -1.81
N MET A 170 -8.63 2.45 -2.22
CA MET A 170 -9.59 2.71 -3.29
C MET A 170 -8.98 3.71 -4.28
N LEU A 171 -9.04 3.39 -5.56
CA LEU A 171 -8.62 4.26 -6.66
C LEU A 171 -9.78 4.46 -7.63
N GLN A 172 -9.85 5.65 -8.22
CA GLN A 172 -10.80 5.97 -9.26
C GLN A 172 -10.06 6.52 -10.47
N ALA A 173 -10.38 5.98 -11.65
CA ALA A 173 -9.82 6.39 -12.92
C ALA A 173 -10.95 6.66 -13.92
N VAL A 174 -10.71 7.62 -14.82
CA VAL A 174 -11.56 7.82 -15.99
C VAL A 174 -10.80 7.30 -17.20
N PHE A 175 -11.38 6.31 -17.86
CA PHE A 175 -10.81 5.67 -19.03
C PHE A 175 -11.65 6.00 -20.26
N ARG A 176 -10.99 6.40 -21.34
CA ARG A 176 -11.63 6.72 -22.62
C ARG A 176 -11.16 5.70 -23.65
N LEU A 177 -12.12 5.08 -24.33
CA LEU A 177 -11.85 4.13 -25.39
C LEU A 177 -11.16 4.83 -26.58
N PRO A 178 -10.19 4.18 -27.23
CA PRO A 178 -9.45 4.75 -28.37
C PRO A 178 -10.33 5.00 -29.60
#